data_AF-A0A7V4ZPG0-F1
#
_entry.id   AF-A0A7V4ZPG0-F1
#
_cell.length_a   1.000
_cell.length_b   1.000
_cell.length_c   1.000
_cell.angle_alpha   90.00
_cell.angle_beta   90.00
_cell.angle_gamma   90.00
#
_symmetry.space_group_name_H-M   'P 1'
#
loop_
_entity.id
_entity.type
_entity.pdbx_description
1 polymer ?
#
loop_
_entity_poly.entity_id
_entity_poly.type
_entity_poly.pdbx_seq_one_letter_code
_entity_poly.pdbx_strand_id
1 'polypeptide(L)'
;MKMAREILYAPDLERWHESVESFKAHQRTWRFFGLEAEYLSFIDKIHYTGTHFFHSGMPRTNNIIKGIIRILSRKIEDTDGFESFEIAWNSLKLLIMNYRFHHFSCSRIKDHNGLSPLELTGG
;
A
#
# COMPACT_ATOMS: atom_id res chain seq x y z
N MET A 1 0.23 -14.46 13.85
CA MET A 1 1.01 -13.28 13.39
C MET A 1 2.36 -13.61 12.76
N LYS A 2 3.09 -14.65 13.22
CA LYS A 2 4.41 -15.03 12.65
C LYS A 2 4.36 -15.43 11.16
N MET A 3 3.42 -16.29 10.77
CA MET A 3 3.31 -16.81 9.39
C MET A 3 2.98 -15.73 8.34
N ALA A 4 2.10 -14.77 8.66
CA ALA A 4 1.80 -13.66 7.74
C ALA A 4 3.05 -12.78 7.50
N ARG A 5 3.90 -12.63 8.52
CA ARG A 5 5.18 -11.92 8.39
C ARG A 5 6.15 -12.70 7.50
N GLU A 6 6.20 -14.03 7.63
CA GLU A 6 7.04 -14.89 6.78
C GLU A 6 6.66 -14.76 5.30
N ILE A 7 5.36 -14.70 4.97
CA ILE A 7 4.90 -14.42 3.59
C ILE A 7 5.32 -13.02 3.14
N LEU A 8 4.99 -11.98 3.93
CA LEU A 8 5.24 -10.59 3.55
C LEU A 8 6.73 -10.27 3.45
N TYR A 9 7.60 -10.98 4.18
CA TYR A 9 9.04 -10.75 4.27
C TYR A 9 9.94 -11.90 3.75
N ALA A 10 9.38 -12.90 3.05
CA ALA A 10 10.10 -13.96 2.33
C ALA A 10 11.22 -13.42 1.41
N PRO A 11 12.47 -13.88 1.50
CA PRO A 11 13.60 -13.30 0.76
C PRO A 11 13.49 -13.43 -0.76
N ASP A 12 12.84 -14.48 -1.25
CA ASP A 12 12.74 -14.84 -2.65
C ASP A 12 11.39 -15.53 -2.95
N LEU A 13 11.16 -15.80 -4.24
CA LEU A 13 9.91 -16.39 -4.73
C LEU A 13 9.68 -17.82 -4.22
N GLU A 14 10.74 -18.59 -4.01
CA GLU A 14 10.65 -19.97 -3.51
C GLU A 14 10.21 -19.97 -2.04
N ARG A 15 10.87 -19.17 -1.20
CA ARG A 15 10.48 -18.98 0.21
C ARG A 15 9.11 -18.37 0.37
N TRP A 16 8.68 -17.52 -0.56
CA TRP A 16 7.32 -16.99 -0.57
C TRP A 16 6.30 -18.13 -0.79
N HIS A 17 6.51 -18.99 -1.79
CA HIS A 17 5.65 -20.14 -2.05
C HIS A 17 5.58 -21.09 -0.84
N GLU A 18 6.72 -21.45 -0.27
CA GLU A 18 6.78 -22.31 0.92
C GLU A 18 5.99 -21.71 2.10
N SER A 19 6.15 -20.41 2.33
CA SER A 19 5.45 -19.69 3.41
C SER A 19 3.94 -19.65 3.17
N VAL A 20 3.50 -19.50 1.91
CA VAL A 20 2.09 -19.53 1.52
C VAL A 20 1.49 -20.92 1.74
N GLU A 21 2.18 -21.99 1.31
CA GLU A 21 1.70 -23.35 1.50
C GLU A 21 1.65 -23.74 2.99
N SER A 22 2.66 -23.33 3.76
CA SER A 22 2.64 -23.46 5.21
C SER A 22 1.44 -22.75 5.83
N PHE A 23 1.14 -21.51 5.42
CA PHE A 23 -0.02 -20.77 5.91
C PHE A 23 -1.36 -21.44 5.58
N LYS A 24 -1.51 -21.97 4.36
CA LYS A 24 -2.70 -22.73 3.92
C LYS A 24 -2.89 -24.02 4.73
N ALA A 25 -1.81 -24.75 4.99
CA ALA A 25 -1.86 -25.98 5.78
C ALA A 25 -2.43 -25.77 7.20
N HIS A 26 -2.32 -24.55 7.74
CA HIS A 26 -2.87 -24.17 9.05
C HIS A 26 -4.32 -23.66 9.01
N GLN A 27 -5.07 -23.85 7.91
CA GLN A 27 -6.49 -23.43 7.78
C GLN A 27 -7.35 -23.83 8.99
N ARG A 28 -7.21 -25.09 9.45
CA ARG A 28 -7.99 -25.60 10.59
C ARG A 28 -7.71 -24.82 11.87
N THR A 29 -6.47 -24.39 12.08
CA THR A 29 -6.06 -23.58 13.22
C THR A 29 -6.71 -22.20 13.17
N TRP A 30 -6.76 -21.55 12.00
CA TRP A 30 -7.44 -20.25 11.85
C TRP A 30 -8.92 -20.34 12.16
N ARG A 31 -9.58 -21.39 11.66
CA ARG A 31 -11.00 -21.65 11.95
C ARG A 31 -11.26 -21.92 13.42
N PHE A 32 -10.39 -22.70 14.09
CA PHE A 32 -10.48 -22.96 15.53
C PHE A 32 -10.42 -21.66 16.36
N PHE A 33 -9.60 -20.69 15.94
CA PHE A 33 -9.53 -19.38 16.58
C PHE A 33 -10.64 -18.40 16.16
N GLY A 34 -11.61 -18.83 15.35
CA GLY A 34 -12.70 -17.97 14.87
C GLY A 34 -12.27 -16.96 13.79
N LEU A 35 -11.11 -17.13 13.17
CA LEU A 35 -10.53 -16.22 12.17
C LEU A 35 -10.76 -16.72 10.72
N GLU A 36 -11.85 -17.44 10.48
CA GLU A 36 -12.14 -18.06 9.18
C GLU A 36 -12.36 -17.01 8.08
N ALA A 37 -13.06 -15.92 8.39
CA ALA A 37 -13.32 -14.84 7.44
C ALA A 37 -12.03 -14.10 7.04
N GLU A 38 -11.16 -13.80 8.01
CA GLU A 38 -9.86 -13.16 7.80
C GLU A 38 -8.94 -14.07 6.99
N TYR A 39 -8.91 -15.37 7.29
CA TYR A 39 -8.17 -16.36 6.52
C TYR A 39 -8.61 -16.37 5.06
N LEU A 40 -9.92 -16.49 4.80
CA LEU A 40 -10.46 -16.52 3.43
C LEU A 40 -10.14 -15.22 2.68
N SER A 41 -10.33 -14.07 3.33
CA SER A 41 -10.02 -12.76 2.74
C SER A 41 -8.54 -12.60 2.42
N PHE A 42 -7.64 -13.14 3.25
CA PHE A 42 -6.21 -13.10 3.02
C PHE A 42 -5.77 -14.05 1.89
N ILE A 43 -6.29 -15.28 1.86
CA ILE A 43 -6.01 -16.25 0.79
C ILE A 43 -6.43 -15.71 -0.57
N ASP A 44 -7.61 -15.09 -0.67
CA ASP A 44 -8.12 -14.44 -1.89
C ASP A 44 -7.15 -13.38 -2.46
N LYS A 45 -6.38 -12.71 -1.59
CA LYS A 45 -5.48 -11.61 -1.94
C LYS A 45 -4.01 -11.99 -1.88
N ILE A 46 -3.69 -13.26 -1.62
CA ILE A 46 -2.34 -13.67 -1.24
C ILE A 46 -1.33 -13.45 -2.36
N HIS A 47 -1.73 -13.57 -3.62
CA HIS A 47 -0.87 -13.34 -4.80
C HIS A 47 -0.30 -11.92 -4.84
N TYR A 48 -1.04 -10.91 -4.35
CA TYR A 48 -0.54 -9.54 -4.28
C TYR A 48 0.68 -9.38 -3.38
N THR A 49 0.87 -10.30 -2.43
CA THR A 49 2.04 -10.27 -1.54
C THR A 49 3.34 -10.70 -2.25
N GLY A 50 3.23 -11.45 -3.35
CA GLY A 50 4.36 -11.94 -4.15
C GLY A 50 4.60 -11.15 -5.45
N THR A 51 3.70 -10.25 -5.84
CA THR A 51 3.77 -9.52 -7.13
C THR A 51 5.10 -8.82 -7.39
N HIS A 52 5.75 -8.28 -6.35
CA HIS A 52 7.04 -7.61 -6.46
C HIS A 52 8.19 -8.51 -6.97
N PHE A 53 8.08 -9.84 -6.84
CA PHE A 53 9.07 -10.76 -7.43
C PHE A 53 9.00 -10.83 -8.96
N PHE A 54 7.86 -10.45 -9.56
CA PHE A 54 7.63 -10.52 -11.00
C PHE A 54 7.81 -9.17 -11.72
N HIS A 55 7.93 -8.07 -10.96
CA HIS A 55 8.05 -6.72 -11.50
C HIS A 55 9.29 -6.02 -10.94
N SER A 56 10.37 -6.01 -11.74
CA SER A 56 11.59 -5.29 -11.40
C SER A 56 11.29 -3.82 -11.09
N GLY A 57 11.86 -3.31 -10.00
CA GLY A 57 11.63 -1.93 -9.52
C GLY A 57 10.38 -1.74 -8.66
N MET A 58 9.50 -2.74 -8.51
CA MET A 58 8.38 -2.66 -7.58
C MET A 58 8.88 -2.88 -6.14
N PRO A 59 8.71 -1.91 -5.23
CA PRO A 59 9.12 -2.09 -3.85
C PRO A 59 8.20 -3.08 -3.14
N ARG A 60 8.81 -3.96 -2.35
CA ARG A 60 8.12 -4.91 -1.46
C ARG A 60 7.23 -4.23 -0.41
N THR A 61 7.51 -2.97 -0.10
CA THR A 61 6.87 -2.25 1.00
C THR A 61 5.60 -1.54 0.55
N ASN A 62 4.54 -1.65 1.37
CA ASN A 62 3.33 -0.84 1.22
C ASN A 62 3.46 0.53 1.89
N ASN A 63 4.63 0.92 2.41
CA ASN A 63 4.82 2.19 3.10
C ASN A 63 4.47 3.39 2.22
N ILE A 64 4.81 3.35 0.93
CA ILE A 64 4.47 4.41 -0.02
C ILE A 64 2.95 4.50 -0.18
N ILE A 65 2.30 3.37 -0.44
CA ILE A 65 0.83 3.28 -0.60
C ILE A 65 0.12 3.75 0.67
N LYS A 66 0.52 3.25 1.84
CA LYS A 66 -0.02 3.69 3.14
C LYS A 66 0.20 5.17 3.40
N GLY A 67 1.36 5.69 3.01
CA GLY A 67 1.67 7.12 3.10
C GLY A 67 0.70 7.95 2.26
N ILE A 68 0.47 7.55 1.01
CA ILE A 68 -0.46 8.21 0.09
C ILE A 68 -1.89 8.12 0.62
N ILE A 69 -2.37 6.92 0.99
CA ILE A 69 -3.71 6.73 1.56
C ILE A 69 -3.90 7.63 2.79
N ARG A 70 -2.94 7.66 3.71
CA ARG A 70 -3.02 8.51 4.90
C ARG A 70 -3.13 10.00 4.57
N ILE A 71 -2.38 10.48 3.58
CA ILE A 71 -2.43 11.88 3.15
C ILE A 71 -3.78 12.19 2.50
N LEU A 72 -4.27 11.30 1.64
CA LEU A 72 -5.56 11.47 0.97
C LEU A 72 -6.72 11.42 1.96
N SER A 73 -6.76 10.44 2.87
CA SER A 73 -7.82 10.32 3.88
C SER A 73 -7.93 11.57 4.73
N ARG A 74 -6.81 12.13 5.22
CA ARG A 74 -6.82 13.40 5.98
C ARG A 74 -7.44 14.55 5.19
N LYS A 75 -7.03 14.70 3.93
CA LYS A 75 -7.55 15.76 3.07
C LYS A 75 -9.02 15.58 2.70
N ILE A 76 -9.49 14.34 2.65
CA ILE A 76 -10.91 14.02 2.40
C ILE A 76 -11.74 14.26 3.67
N GLU A 77 -11.24 13.88 4.84
CA GLU A 77 -11.86 14.18 6.14
C GLU A 77 -12.02 15.70 6.34
N ASP A 78 -11.03 16.50 5.94
CA ASP A 78 -11.09 17.97 6.01
C ASP A 78 -12.16 18.59 5.10
N THR A 79 -12.69 17.85 4.11
CA THR A 79 -13.69 18.36 3.14
C THR A 79 -15.15 18.23 3.60
N ASP A 80 -15.43 17.70 4.80
CA ASP A 80 -16.79 17.47 5.34
C ASP A 80 -17.74 16.67 4.41
N GLY A 81 -17.16 15.90 3.48
CA GLY A 81 -17.88 15.09 2.50
C GLY A 81 -17.99 15.73 1.12
N PHE A 82 -18.63 15.02 0.19
CA PHE A 82 -18.85 15.50 -1.18
C PHE A 82 -20.33 15.43 -1.52
N GLU A 83 -20.88 16.53 -2.06
CA GLU A 83 -22.30 16.61 -2.43
C GLU A 83 -22.66 15.77 -3.67
N SER A 84 -21.68 15.45 -4.51
CA SER A 84 -21.88 14.62 -5.70
C SER A 84 -20.61 13.86 -6.09
N PHE A 85 -20.79 12.79 -6.89
CA PHE A 85 -19.68 12.02 -7.46
C PHE A 85 -18.73 12.90 -8.28
N GLU A 86 -19.27 13.83 -9.07
CA GLU A 86 -18.46 14.70 -9.93
C GLU A 86 -17.58 15.64 -9.12
N ILE A 87 -18.11 16.20 -8.03
CA ILE A 87 -17.35 17.03 -7.09
C ILE A 87 -16.26 16.20 -6.41
N ALA A 88 -16.58 14.98 -5.95
CA ALA A 88 -15.59 14.08 -5.36
C ALA A 88 -14.45 13.74 -6.35
N TRP A 89 -14.81 13.43 -7.60
CA TRP A 89 -13.85 13.07 -8.64
C TRP A 89 -12.94 14.23 -9.04
N ASN A 90 -13.51 15.42 -9.24
CA ASN A 90 -12.74 16.61 -9.57
C ASN A 90 -11.86 17.05 -8.40
N SER A 91 -12.34 16.94 -7.17
CA SER A 91 -11.55 17.21 -5.96
C SER A 91 -10.34 16.28 -5.86
N LEU A 92 -10.54 14.98 -6.09
CA LEU A 92 -9.45 14.00 -6.07
C LEU A 92 -8.40 14.29 -7.16
N LYS A 93 -8.83 14.66 -8.38
CA LYS A 93 -7.91 15.08 -9.45
C LYS A 93 -7.06 16.27 -9.03
N LEU A 94 -7.69 17.32 -8.48
CA LEU A 94 -6.99 18.52 -8.02
C LEU A 94 -6.02 18.20 -6.87
N LEU A 95 -6.40 17.32 -5.96
CA LEU A 95 -5.52 16.86 -4.87
C LEU A 95 -4.27 16.13 -5.41
N ILE A 96 -4.44 15.22 -6.36
CA ILE A 96 -3.34 14.49 -6.99
C ILE A 96 -2.45 15.44 -7.80
N MET A 97 -3.05 16.36 -8.56
CA MET A 97 -2.31 17.39 -9.30
C MET A 97 -1.49 18.25 -8.34
N ASN A 98 -2.13 18.79 -7.29
CA ASN A 98 -1.44 19.59 -6.29
C ASN A 98 -0.27 18.84 -5.66
N TYR A 99 -0.43 17.55 -5.33
CA TYR A 99 0.69 16.75 -4.83
C TYR A 99 1.88 16.70 -5.80
N ARG A 100 1.65 16.55 -7.11
CA ARG A 100 2.73 16.47 -8.11
C ARG A 100 3.53 17.77 -8.26
N PHE A 101 2.90 18.92 -8.05
CA PHE A 101 3.50 20.24 -8.24
C PHE A 101 3.89 20.95 -6.94
N HIS A 102 3.50 20.43 -5.78
CA HIS A 102 3.80 21.07 -4.50
C HIS A 102 5.22 20.76 -4.03
N HIS A 103 6.02 21.80 -3.80
CA HIS A 103 7.39 21.65 -3.29
C HIS A 103 7.40 21.06 -1.88
N PHE A 104 8.37 20.21 -1.60
CA PHE A 104 8.58 19.72 -0.25
C PHE A 104 9.14 20.81 0.66
N SER A 105 8.58 20.96 1.86
CA SER A 105 9.08 21.86 2.90
C SER A 105 9.64 21.12 4.12
N CYS A 106 9.40 19.81 4.22
CA CYS A 106 9.72 18.99 5.39
C CYS A 106 10.22 17.58 5.02
N SER A 107 10.82 17.42 3.84
CA SER A 107 11.49 16.19 3.46
C SER A 107 12.63 15.86 4.43
N ARG A 108 12.76 14.57 4.77
CA ARG A 108 13.89 14.04 5.55
C ARG A 108 15.20 14.06 4.77
N ILE A 109 15.12 14.06 3.44
CA ILE A 109 16.25 14.27 2.54
C ILE A 109 16.30 15.76 2.26
N LYS A 110 17.29 16.46 2.83
CA LYS A 110 17.36 17.92 2.84
C LYS A 110 17.35 18.52 1.43
N ASP A 111 18.06 17.88 0.51
CA ASP A 111 18.23 18.34 -0.88
C ASP A 111 16.94 18.25 -1.71
N HIS A 112 15.91 17.56 -1.19
CA HIS A 112 14.59 17.51 -1.85
C HIS A 112 13.69 18.69 -1.44
N ASN A 113 14.02 19.43 -0.39
CA ASN A 113 13.21 20.57 0.02
C ASN A 113 13.34 21.71 -1.00
N GLY A 114 12.22 22.36 -1.32
CA GLY A 114 12.13 23.34 -2.40
C GLY A 114 11.87 22.72 -3.77
N LEU A 115 11.92 21.40 -3.92
CA LEU A 115 11.59 20.68 -5.15
C LEU A 115 10.26 19.93 -5.02
N SER A 116 9.51 19.85 -6.11
CA SER A 116 8.27 19.10 -6.24
C SER A 116 8.56 17.66 -6.67
N PRO A 117 7.62 16.73 -6.47
CA PRO A 117 7.77 15.37 -6.98
C PRO A 117 8.08 15.32 -8.48
N LEU A 118 7.52 16.21 -9.28
CA LEU A 118 7.78 16.26 -10.73
C LEU A 118 9.23 16.64 -11.03
N GLU A 119 9.76 17.67 -10.37
CA GLU A 119 11.14 18.13 -10.57
C GLU A 119 12.16 17.07 -10.14
N LEU A 120 11.89 16.34 -9.04
CA LEU A 120 12.75 15.25 -8.60
C LEU A 120 12.81 14.07 -9.57
N THR A 121 11.81 13.92 -10.44
CA THR A 121 11.80 12.87 -11.47
C THR A 121 12.47 13.30 -12.78
N GLY A 122 13.08 14.50 -12.82
CA GLY A 122 13.76 15.04 -14.00
C GLY A 122 12.79 15.57 -15.06
N GLY A 123 11.72 16.23 -14.61
CA GLY A 123 10.68 16.84 -15.45
C GLY A 123 11.19 17.79 -16.51
#